data_AF-W1Y1G9-F1
#
_entry.id   AF-W1Y1G9-F1
#
_cell.length_a   1.000
_cell.length_b   1.000
_cell.length_c   1.000
_cell.angle_alpha   90.00
_cell.angle_beta   90.00
_cell.angle_gamma   90.00
#
_symmetry.space_group_name_H-M   'P 1'
#
loop_
_entity.id
_entity.type
_entity.pdbx_description
1 polymer ?
#
loop_
_entity_poly.entity_id
_entity_poly.type
_entity_poly.pdbx_seq_one_letter_code
_entity_poly.pdbx_strand_id
1 'polypeptide(L)'
;VTGAYAQAFGDANIAKGTNAIAYGYNNTVDGTTKNYRDRTFDNESDAATLQTGSWNSNSVAIGSKNTALGSSALAVGNEAKAKMSETIAIGHEAKLTKLGALQSVLVQQLPMYVL
;
A
#
# COMPACT_ATOMS: atom_id res chain seq x y z
N VAL A 1 -16.97 -4.89 2.48
CA VAL A 1 -15.97 -5.29 3.50
C VAL A 1 -16.03 -6.79 3.67
N THR A 2 -14.90 -7.49 3.53
CA THR A 2 -14.86 -8.97 3.63
C THR A 2 -13.67 -9.50 4.46
N GLY A 3 -12.70 -8.66 4.80
CA GLY A 3 -11.58 -9.07 5.65
C GLY A 3 -11.99 -9.28 7.10
N ALA A 4 -11.34 -10.24 7.78
CA ALA A 4 -11.55 -10.46 9.21
C ALA A 4 -11.14 -9.21 10.00
N TYR A 5 -12.02 -8.72 10.89
CA TYR A 5 -11.81 -7.48 11.65
C TYR A 5 -11.61 -6.21 10.80
N ALA A 6 -11.92 -6.26 9.51
CA ALA A 6 -11.76 -5.12 8.62
C ALA A 6 -12.85 -4.06 8.87
N GLN A 7 -12.50 -2.81 8.64
CA GLN A 7 -13.37 -1.66 8.78
C GLN A 7 -13.38 -0.87 7.47
N ALA A 8 -14.55 -0.39 7.06
CA ALA A 8 -14.65 0.59 6.00
C ALA A 8 -15.63 1.71 6.36
N PHE A 9 -15.22 2.94 6.07
CA PHE A 9 -15.98 4.15 6.35
C PHE A 9 -16.08 4.98 5.07
N GLY A 10 -17.29 5.33 4.65
CA GLY A 10 -17.56 6.03 3.39
C GLY A 10 -17.99 5.08 2.27
N ASP A 11 -17.98 5.56 1.02
CA ASP A 11 -18.63 4.90 -0.12
C ASP A 11 -17.66 4.06 -0.97
N ALA A 12 -18.16 2.96 -1.54
CA ALA A 12 -17.47 2.08 -2.49
C ALA A 12 -16.11 1.48 -2.02
N ASN A 13 -15.78 1.51 -0.73
CA ASN A 13 -14.52 0.95 -0.23
C ASN A 13 -14.50 -0.59 -0.26
N ILE A 14 -13.35 -1.13 -0.65
CA ILE A 14 -13.04 -2.56 -0.69
C ILE A 14 -11.97 -2.85 0.37
N ALA A 15 -12.39 -3.31 1.55
CA ALA A 15 -11.49 -3.79 2.60
C ALA A 15 -11.57 -5.33 2.71
N LYS A 16 -10.59 -6.02 2.11
CA LYS A 16 -10.50 -7.49 2.00
C LYS A 16 -9.46 -8.10 2.94
N GLY A 17 -8.44 -7.34 3.29
CA GLY A 17 -7.39 -7.80 4.18
C GLY A 17 -7.85 -7.95 5.64
N THR A 18 -7.25 -8.88 6.39
CA THR A 18 -7.40 -8.94 7.86
C THR A 18 -7.05 -7.58 8.48
N ASN A 19 -7.74 -7.09 9.51
CA ASN A 19 -7.48 -5.80 10.16
C ASN A 19 -7.39 -4.57 9.22
N ALA A 20 -7.88 -4.67 7.98
CA ALA A 20 -7.80 -3.61 7.00
C ALA A 20 -8.68 -2.42 7.37
N ILE A 21 -8.20 -1.19 7.15
CA ILE A 21 -8.99 0.04 7.35
C ILE A 21 -9.05 0.81 6.04
N ALA A 22 -10.26 1.00 5.50
CA ALA A 22 -10.50 1.85 4.33
C ALA A 22 -11.40 3.04 4.71
N TYR A 23 -10.94 4.27 4.49
CA TYR A 23 -11.68 5.48 4.85
C TYR A 23 -11.79 6.43 3.65
N GLY A 24 -13.01 6.80 3.27
CA GLY A 24 -13.31 7.74 2.18
C GLY A 24 -14.05 7.09 1.01
N TYR A 25 -13.62 7.32 -0.22
CA TYR A 25 -14.30 6.86 -1.43
C TYR A 25 -13.45 5.87 -2.24
N ASN A 26 -14.02 4.72 -2.57
CA ASN A 26 -13.46 3.76 -3.54
C ASN A 26 -12.00 3.31 -3.25
N ASN A 27 -11.62 3.21 -1.99
CA ASN A 27 -10.30 2.70 -1.63
C ASN A 27 -10.27 1.18 -1.65
N THR A 28 -9.12 0.59 -1.98
CA THR A 28 -8.88 -0.86 -1.91
C THR A 28 -7.78 -1.17 -0.91
N VAL A 29 -8.09 -2.02 0.07
CA VAL A 29 -7.15 -2.54 1.05
C VAL A 29 -7.23 -4.06 1.06
N ASP A 30 -6.10 -4.72 0.83
CA ASP A 30 -6.02 -6.18 0.75
C ASP A 30 -4.78 -6.70 1.50
N GLY A 31 -4.67 -8.02 1.62
CA GLY A 31 -3.44 -8.68 2.00
C GLY A 31 -2.54 -8.98 0.80
N THR A 32 -1.29 -9.33 1.07
CA THR A 32 -0.34 -9.80 0.05
C THR A 32 -0.01 -11.27 0.24
N THR A 33 0.24 -11.96 -0.88
CA THR A 33 0.80 -13.33 -0.88
C THR A 33 2.32 -13.35 -1.03
N LYS A 34 2.92 -12.16 -1.16
CA LYS A 34 4.33 -11.96 -1.46
C LYS A 34 4.92 -10.95 -0.49
N ASN A 35 6.03 -11.32 0.11
CA ASN A 35 6.91 -10.43 0.84
C ASN A 35 8.34 -10.67 0.39
N TYR A 36 9.31 -9.92 0.91
CA TYR A 36 10.69 -10.04 0.51
C TYR A 36 11.60 -9.94 1.73
N ARG A 37 12.57 -10.84 1.85
CA ARG A 37 13.64 -10.70 2.83
C ARG A 37 14.58 -9.56 2.45
N ASP A 38 15.35 -9.10 3.42
CA ASP A 38 16.47 -8.19 3.16
C ASP A 38 17.43 -8.78 2.12
N ARG A 39 17.93 -7.90 1.25
CA ARG A 39 19.00 -8.21 0.30
C ARG A 39 20.32 -8.29 1.04
N THR A 40 21.12 -9.32 0.76
CA THR A 40 22.52 -9.42 1.23
C THR A 40 23.43 -8.54 0.36
N PHE A 41 23.08 -8.40 -0.93
CA PHE A 41 23.78 -7.56 -1.91
C PHE A 41 22.79 -6.68 -2.68
N ASP A 42 23.19 -5.45 -2.99
CA ASP A 42 22.33 -4.47 -3.69
C ASP A 42 21.82 -4.96 -5.06
N ASN A 43 22.55 -5.88 -5.70
CA ASN A 43 22.21 -6.45 -7.00
C ASN A 43 21.47 -7.80 -6.95
N GLU A 44 21.00 -8.25 -5.78
CA GLU A 44 20.12 -9.42 -5.71
C GLU A 44 18.84 -9.17 -6.53
N SER A 45 18.30 -10.21 -7.17
CA SER A 45 17.03 -10.10 -7.90
C SER A 45 15.84 -10.18 -6.93
N ASP A 46 14.68 -9.64 -7.31
CA ASP A 46 13.44 -9.79 -6.54
C ASP A 46 13.05 -11.27 -6.36
N ALA A 47 13.32 -12.11 -7.36
CA ALA A 47 13.06 -13.53 -7.28
C ALA A 47 13.92 -14.23 -6.21
N ALA A 48 15.16 -13.76 -6.00
CA ALA A 48 16.05 -14.32 -5.00
C ALA A 48 15.64 -13.94 -3.56
N THR A 49 14.96 -12.81 -3.38
CA THR A 49 14.49 -12.34 -2.07
C THR A 49 13.02 -12.63 -1.79
N LEU A 50 12.27 -13.12 -2.78
CA LEU A 50 10.83 -13.38 -2.66
C LEU A 50 10.52 -14.43 -1.60
N GLN A 51 9.64 -14.07 -0.68
CA GLN A 51 9.00 -14.97 0.28
C GLN A 51 7.51 -15.09 -0.05
N THR A 52 7.05 -16.31 -0.29
CA THR A 52 5.64 -16.59 -0.54
C THR A 52 4.95 -17.01 0.76
N GLY A 53 3.71 -16.55 0.96
CA GLY A 53 2.96 -16.84 2.18
C GLY A 53 1.75 -15.91 2.33
N SER A 54 0.89 -16.14 3.32
CA SER A 54 -0.19 -15.20 3.65
C SER A 54 0.32 -14.23 4.71
N TRP A 55 0.50 -12.96 4.35
CA TRP A 55 1.13 -11.97 5.23
C TRP A 55 0.12 -11.13 6.02
N ASN A 56 -1.14 -11.59 6.08
CA ASN A 56 -2.28 -10.82 6.54
C ASN A 56 -2.35 -9.43 5.87
N SER A 57 -3.32 -8.65 6.29
CA SER A 57 -3.28 -7.20 6.09
C SER A 57 -3.23 -6.59 7.48
N ASN A 58 -2.61 -5.43 7.59
CA ASN A 58 -2.70 -4.53 8.74
C ASN A 58 -2.67 -3.12 8.15
N SER A 59 -3.30 -3.00 6.99
CA SER A 59 -3.03 -1.96 6.02
C SER A 59 -4.16 -0.96 6.03
N VAL A 60 -3.85 0.26 5.63
CA VAL A 60 -4.76 1.39 5.75
C VAL A 60 -4.78 2.19 4.45
N ALA A 61 -5.98 2.53 3.98
CA ALA A 61 -6.16 3.45 2.86
C ALA A 61 -7.12 4.58 3.24
N ILE A 62 -6.69 5.85 3.08
CA ILE A 62 -7.45 7.04 3.50
C ILE A 62 -7.51 8.05 2.35
N GLY A 63 -8.73 8.38 1.91
CA GLY A 63 -8.99 9.37 0.87
C GLY A 63 -9.82 8.79 -0.27
N SER A 64 -9.39 9.01 -1.52
CA SER A 64 -10.17 8.64 -2.71
C SER A 64 -9.37 7.77 -3.67
N LYS A 65 -9.89 6.59 -4.01
CA LYS A 65 -9.29 5.66 -5.00
C LYS A 65 -7.88 5.15 -4.65
N ASN A 66 -7.51 5.11 -3.37
CA ASN A 66 -6.20 4.61 -2.96
C ASN A 66 -6.14 3.08 -2.98
N THR A 67 -4.93 2.53 -3.02
CA THR A 67 -4.67 1.10 -3.02
C THR A 67 -3.54 0.74 -2.05
N ALA A 68 -3.86 0.01 -0.98
CA ALA A 68 -2.90 -0.53 -0.02
C ALA A 68 -2.92 -2.07 -0.10
N LEU A 69 -1.94 -2.67 -0.77
CA LEU A 69 -1.89 -4.13 -1.03
C LEU A 69 -0.75 -4.84 -0.32
N GLY A 70 0.25 -4.11 0.17
CA GLY A 70 1.29 -4.71 1.02
C GLY A 70 0.74 -5.08 2.39
N SER A 71 1.42 -5.98 3.10
CA SER A 71 1.18 -6.14 4.54
C SER A 71 1.67 -4.89 5.28
N SER A 72 0.93 -4.40 6.28
CA SER A 72 1.24 -3.16 7.02
C SER A 72 1.48 -1.93 6.11
N ALA A 73 0.80 -1.85 4.97
CA ALA A 73 0.95 -0.75 4.02
C ALA A 73 0.00 0.42 4.33
N LEU A 74 0.42 1.65 4.06
CA LEU A 74 -0.38 2.87 4.24
C LEU A 74 -0.48 3.65 2.93
N ALA A 75 -1.69 3.91 2.44
CA ALA A 75 -1.93 4.75 1.27
C ALA A 75 -2.86 5.92 1.62
N VAL A 76 -2.40 7.16 1.49
CA VAL A 76 -3.18 8.36 1.86
C VAL A 76 -3.19 9.37 0.72
N GLY A 77 -4.37 9.85 0.31
CA GLY A 77 -4.51 10.89 -0.71
C GLY A 77 -5.54 10.56 -1.77
N ASN A 78 -5.21 10.88 -3.03
CA ASN A 78 -6.02 10.51 -4.19
C ASN A 78 -5.17 9.65 -5.15
N GLU A 79 -5.63 8.43 -5.42
CA GLU A 79 -4.93 7.47 -6.28
C GLU A 79 -3.53 7.03 -5.79
N ALA A 80 -3.24 7.16 -4.50
CA ALA A 80 -2.02 6.67 -3.87
C ALA A 80 -1.98 5.12 -3.84
N LYS A 81 -0.79 4.54 -4.06
CA LYS A 81 -0.56 3.11 -4.33
C LYS A 81 0.63 2.59 -3.50
N ALA A 82 0.34 2.02 -2.34
CA ALA A 82 1.30 1.30 -1.48
C ALA A 82 1.16 -0.21 -1.73
N LYS A 83 1.87 -0.73 -2.74
CA LYS A 83 1.72 -2.14 -3.17
C LYS A 83 2.71 -3.11 -2.53
N MET A 84 3.71 -2.58 -1.82
CA MET A 84 4.74 -3.37 -1.16
C MET A 84 4.47 -3.41 0.34
N SER A 85 4.82 -4.51 1.00
CA SER A 85 4.73 -4.59 2.46
C SER A 85 5.54 -3.48 3.10
N GLU A 86 5.04 -2.96 4.22
CA GLU A 86 5.70 -1.95 5.04
C GLU A 86 5.97 -0.62 4.31
N THR A 87 5.22 -0.34 3.25
CA THR A 87 5.34 0.92 2.50
C THR A 87 4.24 1.93 2.82
N ILE A 88 4.61 3.20 2.73
CA ILE A 88 3.77 4.36 2.97
C ILE A 88 3.78 5.23 1.71
N ALA A 89 2.64 5.37 1.05
CA ALA A 89 2.44 6.24 -0.11
C ALA A 89 1.46 7.36 0.25
N ILE A 90 1.92 8.61 0.26
CA ILE A 90 1.12 9.78 0.64
C ILE A 90 1.12 10.79 -0.51
N GLY A 91 -0.06 11.28 -0.89
CA GLY A 91 -0.22 12.31 -1.92
C GLY A 91 -0.89 11.82 -3.19
N HIS A 92 -1.16 12.75 -4.11
CA HIS A 92 -1.79 12.44 -5.39
C HIS A 92 -0.88 11.52 -6.22
N GLU A 93 -1.38 10.36 -6.62
CA GLU A 93 -0.67 9.36 -7.43
C GLU A 93 0.66 8.80 -6.86
N ALA A 94 0.96 9.04 -5.57
CA ALA A 94 2.13 8.47 -4.91
C ALA A 94 2.17 6.95 -5.07
N LYS A 95 3.23 6.41 -5.66
CA LYS A 95 3.30 5.00 -6.06
C LYS A 95 4.59 4.31 -5.64
N LEU A 96 4.48 3.33 -4.75
CA LEU A 96 5.56 2.41 -4.36
C LEU A 96 5.22 1.00 -4.83
N THR A 97 5.91 0.54 -5.88
CA THR A 97 5.63 -0.75 -6.55
C THR A 97 6.85 -1.62 -6.82
N LYS A 98 8.05 -1.22 -6.36
CA LYS A 98 9.29 -1.96 -6.65
C LYS A 98 10.13 -2.15 -5.40
N LEU A 99 10.67 -3.35 -5.26
CA LEU A 99 11.65 -3.69 -4.23
C LEU A 99 12.99 -3.00 -4.57
N GLY A 100 13.43 -2.08 -3.71
CA GLY A 100 14.66 -1.30 -3.90
C GLY A 100 14.45 0.20 -4.10
N ALA A 101 13.23 0.72 -3.95
CA ALA A 101 13.14 2.12 -3.56
C ALA A 101 13.83 2.24 -2.19
N LEU A 102 14.87 3.06 -2.07
CA LEU A 102 15.53 3.46 -0.82
C LEU A 102 14.57 4.10 0.21
N GLN A 103 13.28 4.09 -0.08
CA GLN A 103 12.23 4.73 0.67
C GLN A 103 11.06 3.77 0.81
N SER A 104 10.86 3.33 2.05
CA SER A 104 9.59 2.80 2.52
C SER A 104 8.50 3.87 2.53
N VAL A 105 8.87 5.16 2.39
CA VAL A 105 7.95 6.30 2.42
C VAL A 105 8.11 7.16 1.18
N LEU A 106 7.02 7.37 0.43
CA LEU A 106 6.94 8.30 -0.69
C LEU A 106 5.85 9.33 -0.40
N VAL A 107 6.22 10.61 -0.47
CA VAL A 107 5.28 11.73 -0.42
C VAL A 107 5.31 12.46 -1.76
N GLN A 108 4.19 12.49 -2.49
CA GLN A 108 4.05 13.26 -3.73
C GLN A 108 3.24 14.54 -3.50
N GLN A 109 3.72 15.64 -4.06
CA GLN A 109 3.06 16.94 -4.07
C GLN A 109 2.64 17.29 -5.50
N LEU A 110 1.50 17.97 -5.65
CA LEU A 110 1.11 18.54 -6.94
C LEU A 110 2.07 19.70 -7.29
N PRO A 111 2.43 19.88 -8.58
CA PRO A 111 3.17 21.06 -8.99
C PRO A 111 2.33 22.32 -8.73
N MET A 112 2.89 23.28 -7.99
CA MET A 112 2.27 24.58 -7.78
C MET A 112 2.43 25.40 -9.07
N TYR A 113 1.33 25.69 -9.78
CA TYR A 113 1.36 26.63 -10.89
C TYR A 113 1.45 28.04 -10.32
N VAL A 114 2.55 28.75 -10.58
CA VAL A 114 2.65 30.19 -10.31
C VAL A 114 2.22 30.92 -11.59
N LEU A 115 1.21 31.79 -11.50
CA LEU A 115 0.79 32.69 -12.58
C LEU A 115 1.70 33.92 -12.67
#